data_AF-A0A941IXA6-F1
#
_entry.id   AF-A0A941IXA6-F1
#
_cell.length_a   1.000
_cell.length_b   1.000
_cell.length_c   1.000
_cell.angle_alpha   90.00
_cell.angle_beta   90.00
_cell.angle_gamma   90.00
#
_symmetry.space_group_name_H-M   'P 1'
#
loop_
_entity.id
_entity.type
_entity.pdbx_description
1 polymer ?
#
loop_
_entity_poly.entity_id
_entity_poly.type
_entity_poly.pdbx_seq_one_letter_code
_entity_poly.pdbx_strand_id
1 'polypeptide(L)'
;MIELAKGHIRMLFEEPGENYLGTRFDWTGKLVQMWWKEVPLCTTEMINSTANQQGKGFFNEFGIDEAIGYSECGIGELFPKIGVGHLKKESDTPYSFAGHYPVMPFQMSFEYNHDSVTFQCINRQVPFPFTLNKTFTIKNDGFIIDYQLQNIGEKVFETTEYVHNFLSPGQKLLSDDIHLSVGTGVDMNQFNAGLNPGGILASNGYLQFTQTPQSDFFFEYIAEPSDGGQNWCISDKQLNLSISESTDFKPCKINLWGRAHVVSPELFKNINLQPGATERWQRVFEIKEI
;
A
#
# COMPACT_ATOMS: atom_id res chain seq x y z
N MET A 1 18.59 4.77 -7.10
CA MET A 1 17.37 4.14 -7.66
C MET A 1 17.72 2.72 -8.04
N ILE A 2 16.83 1.77 -7.77
CA ILE A 2 17.01 0.34 -8.09
C ILE A 2 16.05 -0.01 -9.22
N GLU A 3 16.50 -0.78 -10.20
CA GLU A 3 15.67 -1.24 -11.32
C GLU A 3 15.67 -2.76 -11.38
N LEU A 4 14.48 -3.36 -11.50
CA LEU A 4 14.29 -4.77 -11.84
C LEU A 4 13.54 -4.88 -13.16
N ALA A 5 13.99 -5.75 -14.06
CA ALA A 5 13.34 -5.99 -15.33
C ALA A 5 13.34 -7.47 -15.70
N LYS A 6 12.19 -7.98 -16.14
CA LYS A 6 12.02 -9.38 -16.54
C LYS A 6 10.83 -9.52 -17.47
N GLY A 7 11.03 -10.17 -18.62
CA GLY A 7 9.99 -10.31 -19.64
C GLY A 7 9.47 -8.94 -20.10
N HIS A 8 8.18 -8.69 -19.90
CA HIS A 8 7.54 -7.42 -20.22
C HIS A 8 7.49 -6.43 -19.05
N ILE A 9 8.01 -6.79 -17.88
CA ILE A 9 7.89 -5.95 -16.68
C ILE A 9 9.19 -5.21 -16.43
N ARG A 10 9.05 -3.92 -16.13
CA ARG A 10 10.11 -3.09 -15.53
C ARG A 10 9.56 -2.44 -14.26
N MET A 11 10.34 -2.45 -13.19
CA MET A 11 10.00 -1.85 -11.90
C MET A 11 11.13 -0.93 -11.43
N LEU A 12 10.77 0.25 -10.93
CA LEU A 12 11.71 1.21 -10.33
C LEU A 12 11.41 1.42 -8.85
N PHE A 13 12.47 1.34 -8.05
CA PHE A 13 12.42 1.53 -6.61
C PHE A 13 13.28 2.72 -6.19
N GLU A 14 12.77 3.48 -5.23
CA GLU A 14 13.56 4.44 -4.47
C GLU A 14 14.41 3.68 -3.43
N GLU A 15 15.62 4.18 -3.18
CA GLU A 15 16.47 3.66 -2.10
C GLU A 15 15.85 4.00 -0.72
N PRO A 16 16.14 3.21 0.33
CA PRO A 16 15.66 3.50 1.67
C PRO A 16 16.11 4.88 2.13
N GLY A 17 15.19 5.66 2.71
CA GLY A 17 15.50 7.02 3.20
C GLY A 17 15.73 8.09 2.12
N GLU A 18 15.59 7.78 0.83
CA GLU A 18 15.67 8.76 -0.25
C GLU A 18 14.28 9.20 -0.74
N ASN A 19 14.18 10.43 -1.25
CA ASN A 19 12.97 11.06 -1.81
C ASN A 19 11.78 11.21 -0.84
N TYR A 20 10.86 10.24 -0.79
CA TYR A 20 9.73 10.31 0.14
C TYR A 20 10.21 10.14 1.59
N LEU A 21 9.94 11.16 2.42
CA LEU A 21 10.36 11.25 3.81
C LEU A 21 9.20 11.70 4.72
N GLY A 22 7.98 11.31 4.38
CA GLY A 22 6.77 11.67 5.11
C GLY A 22 6.49 10.68 6.23
N THR A 23 5.64 11.07 7.18
CA THR A 23 5.28 10.23 8.34
C THR A 23 4.23 9.16 8.05
N ARG A 24 3.74 9.07 6.81
CA ARG A 24 2.66 8.16 6.42
C ARG A 24 3.18 6.83 5.89
N PHE A 25 3.84 6.85 4.74
CA PHE A 25 4.23 5.64 4.02
C PHE A 25 5.58 5.08 4.48
N ASP A 26 5.75 3.77 4.32
CA ASP A 26 6.96 3.01 4.61
C ASP A 26 8.14 3.44 3.71
N TRP A 27 9.27 3.81 4.32
CA TRP A 27 10.49 4.22 3.62
C TRP A 27 11.38 3.02 3.23
N THR A 28 11.11 1.83 3.77
CA THR A 28 11.96 0.62 3.67
C THR A 28 12.10 0.13 2.23
N GLY A 29 11.00 -0.03 1.51
CA GLY A 29 11.01 -0.54 0.13
C GLY A 29 9.89 0.07 -0.70
N LYS A 30 10.27 1.02 -1.57
CA LYS A 30 9.37 1.96 -2.25
C LYS A 30 9.34 1.71 -3.76
N LEU A 31 8.42 0.88 -4.24
CA LEU A 31 8.16 0.70 -5.68
C LEU A 31 7.39 1.91 -6.22
N VAL A 32 8.06 2.79 -6.95
CA VAL A 32 7.49 4.08 -7.39
C VAL A 32 6.91 4.05 -8.79
N GLN A 33 7.36 3.11 -9.64
CA GLN A 33 6.85 2.99 -11.00
C GLN A 33 6.99 1.55 -11.50
N MET A 34 6.01 1.11 -12.30
CA MET A 34 5.99 -0.18 -12.97
C MET A 34 5.44 -0.03 -14.38
N TRP A 35 6.04 -0.74 -15.33
CA TRP A 35 5.56 -0.82 -16.70
C TRP A 35 5.27 -2.27 -17.10
N TRP A 36 4.25 -2.44 -17.94
CA TRP A 36 4.07 -3.62 -18.79
C TRP A 36 4.32 -3.22 -20.24
N LYS A 37 5.41 -3.73 -20.83
CA LYS A 37 5.98 -3.20 -22.08
C LYS A 37 6.24 -1.70 -21.91
N GLU A 38 5.63 -0.86 -22.75
CA GLU A 38 5.73 0.61 -22.66
C GLU A 38 4.59 1.25 -21.85
N VAL A 39 3.63 0.46 -21.35
CA VAL A 39 2.45 0.97 -20.64
C VAL A 39 2.79 1.17 -19.16
N PRO A 40 2.78 2.41 -18.62
CA PRO A 40 2.92 2.64 -17.18
C PRO A 40 1.67 2.14 -16.46
N LEU A 41 1.84 1.54 -15.27
CA LEU A 41 0.73 0.93 -14.52
C LEU A 41 0.39 1.64 -13.22
N CYS A 42 1.27 2.53 -12.77
CA CYS A 42 1.04 3.31 -11.57
C CYS A 42 1.53 4.75 -11.71
N THR A 43 1.15 5.56 -10.74
CA THR A 43 1.34 7.01 -10.77
C THR A 43 1.57 7.57 -9.37
N THR A 44 1.52 8.89 -9.24
CA THR A 44 1.57 9.62 -7.98
C THR A 44 0.16 9.98 -7.50
N GLU A 45 0.04 10.24 -6.21
CA GLU A 45 -1.19 10.71 -5.58
C GLU A 45 -1.76 11.98 -6.25
N MET A 46 -0.88 12.90 -6.69
CA MET A 46 -1.26 14.13 -7.39
C MET A 46 -0.49 14.27 -8.73
N ILE A 47 -1.19 14.47 -9.85
CA ILE A 47 -0.60 14.58 -11.20
C ILE A 47 0.40 15.75 -11.34
N ASN A 48 0.15 16.88 -10.67
CA ASN A 48 0.85 18.14 -10.93
C ASN A 48 1.73 18.62 -9.78
N SER A 49 2.03 17.73 -8.82
CA SER A 49 2.86 18.10 -7.70
C SER A 49 4.29 17.68 -7.91
N THR A 50 5.21 18.62 -7.69
CA THR A 50 6.65 18.33 -7.61
C THR A 50 7.07 17.97 -6.19
N ALA A 51 6.12 17.84 -5.24
CA ALA A 51 6.43 17.50 -3.88
C ALA A 51 6.83 16.02 -3.77
N ASN A 52 8.01 15.76 -3.21
CA ASN A 52 8.44 14.40 -2.89
C ASN A 52 7.62 13.74 -1.77
N GLN A 53 6.78 14.50 -1.08
CA GLN A 53 5.99 14.10 0.08
C GLN A 53 4.62 13.52 -0.29
N GLN A 54 4.53 12.76 -1.38
CA GLN A 54 3.29 12.19 -1.88
C GLN A 54 3.40 10.70 -2.06
N GLY A 55 2.27 10.00 -1.95
CA GLY A 55 2.22 8.58 -2.27
C GLY A 55 2.48 8.32 -3.75
N LYS A 56 3.18 7.22 -4.05
CA LYS A 56 3.51 6.80 -5.42
C LYS A 56 3.47 5.29 -5.54
N GLY A 57 3.19 4.80 -6.74
CA GLY A 57 3.34 3.40 -7.09
C GLY A 57 2.64 2.45 -6.11
N PHE A 58 3.41 1.58 -5.46
CA PHE A 58 2.92 0.55 -4.54
C PHE A 58 3.49 0.78 -3.14
N PHE A 59 3.34 2.00 -2.62
CA PHE A 59 3.72 2.32 -1.25
C PHE A 59 2.81 1.57 -0.28
N ASN A 60 3.40 0.99 0.77
CA ASN A 60 2.65 0.46 1.90
C ASN A 60 2.73 1.40 3.09
N GLU A 61 1.82 1.20 4.03
CA GLU A 61 1.78 1.88 5.31
C GLU A 61 1.50 0.86 6.43
N PHE A 62 2.12 1.11 7.58
CA PHE A 62 1.81 0.42 8.83
C PHE A 62 1.07 1.39 9.78
N GLY A 63 0.00 0.91 10.39
CA GLY A 63 -0.72 1.64 11.43
C GLY A 63 -1.39 2.92 10.92
N ILE A 64 -2.33 2.78 9.98
CA ILE A 64 -3.15 3.92 9.54
C ILE A 64 -4.02 4.44 10.69
N ASP A 65 -4.64 3.51 11.44
CA ASP A 65 -5.55 3.82 12.54
C ASP A 65 -4.79 3.84 13.88
N GLU A 66 -3.83 2.92 14.06
CA GLU A 66 -3.11 2.73 15.32
C GLU A 66 -1.61 2.48 15.07
N ALA A 67 -0.78 3.44 15.49
CA ALA A 67 0.67 3.27 15.56
C ALA A 67 1.08 2.60 16.87
N ILE A 68 2.05 1.69 16.78
CA ILE A 68 2.56 0.91 17.92
C ILE A 68 3.05 1.86 19.02
N GLY A 69 2.53 1.68 20.24
CA GLY A 69 2.97 2.42 21.43
C GLY A 69 2.47 3.86 21.53
N TYR A 70 1.71 4.40 20.57
CA TYR A 70 1.26 5.81 20.63
C TYR A 70 0.37 6.11 21.86
N SER A 71 -0.54 5.18 22.18
CA SER A 71 -1.46 5.32 23.31
C SER A 71 -0.76 5.25 24.66
N GLU A 72 0.34 4.50 24.75
CA GLU A 72 1.19 4.36 25.94
C GLU A 72 2.24 5.48 26.05
N CYS A 73 2.55 6.16 24.95
CA CYS A 73 3.56 7.21 24.85
C CYS A 73 3.07 8.53 25.47
N GLY A 74 3.90 9.14 26.32
CA GLY A 74 3.69 10.48 26.85
C GLY A 74 4.01 11.58 25.83
N ILE A 75 3.56 12.82 26.13
CA ILE A 75 3.94 14.00 25.34
C ILE A 75 5.46 14.22 25.47
N GLY A 76 6.12 14.44 24.35
CA GLY A 76 7.57 14.61 24.25
C GLY A 76 8.34 13.31 24.07
N GLU A 77 7.70 12.17 24.31
CA GLU A 77 8.29 10.85 24.12
C GLU A 77 8.17 10.38 22.66
N LEU A 78 8.84 9.26 22.37
CA LEU A 78 8.95 8.67 21.04
C LEU A 78 8.13 7.38 20.97
N PHE A 79 7.42 7.20 19.86
CA PHE A 79 6.76 5.94 19.51
C PHE A 79 7.22 5.47 18.12
N PRO A 80 7.36 4.16 17.90
CA PRO A 80 7.78 3.63 16.61
C PRO A 80 6.63 3.63 15.59
N LYS A 81 6.92 4.01 14.34
CA LYS A 81 6.09 3.68 13.17
C LYS A 81 6.90 2.83 12.21
N ILE A 82 6.53 1.54 12.09
CA ILE A 82 7.25 0.55 11.28
C ILE A 82 7.48 1.11 9.86
N GLY A 83 8.71 0.99 9.39
CA GLY A 83 9.09 1.48 8.06
C GLY A 83 9.39 2.97 7.97
N VAL A 84 9.15 3.76 9.03
CA VAL A 84 9.43 5.20 9.05
C VAL A 84 10.55 5.51 10.02
N GLY A 85 10.29 5.31 11.31
CA GLY A 85 11.20 5.71 12.38
C GLY A 85 10.49 5.89 13.71
N HIS A 86 11.20 6.49 14.66
CA HIS A 86 10.60 7.00 15.88
C HIS A 86 9.98 8.37 15.62
N LEU A 87 8.69 8.47 15.91
CA LEU A 87 7.91 9.70 15.81
C LEU A 87 7.76 10.31 17.21
N LYS A 88 7.90 11.63 17.31
CA LYS A 88 7.71 12.33 18.59
C LYS A 88 6.25 12.73 18.79
N LYS A 89 5.65 12.33 19.91
CA LYS A 89 4.30 12.76 20.28
C LYS A 89 4.33 14.20 20.81
N GLU A 90 3.71 15.14 20.12
CA GLU A 90 3.79 16.57 20.47
C GLU A 90 2.56 17.08 21.24
N SER A 91 1.45 16.35 21.21
CA SER A 91 0.19 16.71 21.86
C SER A 91 -0.58 15.48 22.34
N ASP A 92 -1.61 15.71 23.17
CA ASP A 92 -2.54 14.67 23.63
C ASP A 92 -3.68 14.38 22.64
N THR A 93 -3.49 14.76 21.37
CA THR A 93 -4.45 14.46 20.32
C THR A 93 -4.40 12.97 19.98
N PRO A 94 -5.51 12.36 19.53
CA PRO A 94 -5.47 11.04 18.94
C PRO A 94 -4.42 10.94 17.84
N TYR A 95 -3.84 9.75 17.69
CA TYR A 95 -2.91 9.51 16.59
C TYR A 95 -3.59 9.81 15.25
N SER A 96 -2.83 10.42 14.36
CA SER A 96 -3.23 10.65 12.98
C SER A 96 -2.11 10.21 12.07
N PHE A 97 -2.42 9.35 11.09
CA PHE A 97 -1.50 8.97 10.02
C PHE A 97 -1.08 10.16 9.14
N ALA A 98 -1.93 11.18 9.06
CA ALA A 98 -1.67 12.45 8.36
C ALA A 98 -1.02 13.51 9.28
N GLY A 99 -0.73 13.15 10.53
CA GLY A 99 -0.07 14.02 11.49
C GLY A 99 1.38 14.30 11.10
N HIS A 100 1.83 15.52 11.41
CA HIS A 100 3.23 15.91 11.27
C HIS A 100 3.94 15.63 12.58
N TYR A 101 4.92 14.75 12.57
CA TYR A 101 5.71 14.39 13.73
C TYR A 101 7.20 14.56 13.39
N PRO A 102 8.02 15.11 14.30
CA PRO A 102 9.46 14.99 14.18
C PRO A 102 9.88 13.53 14.09
N VAL A 103 10.72 13.20 13.10
CA VAL A 103 11.11 11.81 12.77
C VAL A 103 12.57 11.57 13.08
N MET A 104 12.85 10.46 13.76
CA MET A 104 14.18 9.85 13.83
C MET A 104 14.14 8.52 13.05
N PRO A 105 14.70 8.47 11.82
CA PRO A 105 14.57 7.31 10.95
C PRO A 105 15.16 6.03 11.56
N PHE A 106 14.58 4.89 11.19
CA PHE A 106 15.18 3.60 11.48
C PHE A 106 16.42 3.33 10.61
N GLN A 107 17.23 2.36 11.04
CA GLN A 107 18.32 1.87 10.21
C GLN A 107 17.72 1.01 9.08
N MET A 108 18.02 1.37 7.83
CA MET A 108 17.58 0.63 6.65
C MET A 108 18.75 0.24 5.77
N SER A 109 18.61 -0.91 5.10
CA SER A 109 19.57 -1.41 4.12
C SER A 109 18.85 -2.20 3.04
N PHE A 110 19.53 -2.48 1.94
CA PHE A 110 18.98 -3.31 0.87
C PHE A 110 20.07 -4.09 0.16
N GLU A 111 19.67 -5.19 -0.45
CA GLU A 111 20.46 -5.96 -1.39
C GLU A 111 19.55 -6.37 -2.56
N TYR A 112 20.10 -6.46 -3.76
CA TYR A 112 19.34 -6.84 -4.94
C TYR A 112 20.18 -7.67 -5.90
N ASN A 113 19.50 -8.46 -6.70
CA ASN A 113 20.06 -9.18 -7.83
C ASN A 113 19.18 -8.94 -9.07
N HIS A 114 19.36 -9.74 -10.11
CA HIS A 114 18.62 -9.61 -11.36
C HIS A 114 17.08 -9.71 -11.27
N ASP A 115 16.52 -10.45 -10.30
CA ASP A 115 15.07 -10.71 -10.23
C ASP A 115 14.44 -10.41 -8.86
N SER A 116 15.21 -9.94 -7.89
CA SER A 116 14.68 -9.52 -6.61
C SER A 116 15.48 -8.42 -5.94
N VAL A 117 14.78 -7.66 -5.08
CA VAL A 117 15.36 -6.71 -4.13
C VAL A 117 14.79 -6.99 -2.75
N THR A 118 15.67 -7.15 -1.76
CA THR A 118 15.31 -7.32 -0.35
C THR A 118 15.74 -6.09 0.41
N PHE A 119 14.76 -5.45 1.04
CA PHE A 119 14.96 -4.33 1.94
C PHE A 119 14.85 -4.80 3.39
N GLN A 120 15.65 -4.19 4.27
CA GLN A 120 15.62 -4.45 5.70
C GLN A 120 15.45 -3.14 6.46
N CYS A 121 14.56 -3.13 7.46
CA CYS A 121 14.38 -2.05 8.41
C CYS A 121 14.54 -2.60 9.84
N ILE A 122 15.40 -1.98 10.64
CA ILE A 122 15.71 -2.40 12.01
C ILE A 122 15.38 -1.29 12.99
N ASN A 123 14.55 -1.63 13.97
CA ASN A 123 14.43 -0.88 15.22
C ASN A 123 15.11 -1.63 16.37
N ARG A 124 15.97 -0.94 17.13
CA ARG A 124 16.63 -1.49 18.33
C ARG A 124 16.13 -0.89 19.64
N GLN A 125 15.23 0.11 19.60
CA GLN A 125 14.77 0.78 20.81
C GLN A 125 13.67 0.00 21.52
N VAL A 126 13.88 -0.20 22.82
CA VAL A 126 12.90 -0.79 23.75
C VAL A 126 11.76 0.19 24.03
N PRO A 127 10.52 -0.30 24.27
CA PRO A 127 10.16 -1.72 24.40
C PRO A 127 9.74 -2.41 23.10
N PHE A 128 9.89 -1.75 21.94
CA PHE A 128 9.38 -2.22 20.65
C PHE A 128 10.45 -2.50 19.54
N PRO A 129 11.60 -3.13 19.84
CA PRO A 129 12.57 -3.47 18.79
C PRO A 129 11.99 -4.51 17.83
N PHE A 130 12.34 -4.38 16.55
CA PHE A 130 11.90 -5.28 15.50
C PHE A 130 12.89 -5.34 14.35
N THR A 131 12.77 -6.39 13.56
CA THR A 131 13.37 -6.48 12.22
C THR A 131 12.26 -6.74 11.21
N LEU A 132 12.22 -5.91 10.17
CA LEU A 132 11.37 -6.10 9.00
C LEU A 132 12.26 -6.44 7.81
N ASN A 133 12.01 -7.57 7.15
CA ASN A 133 12.50 -7.83 5.80
C ASN A 133 11.32 -7.72 4.83
N LYS A 134 11.52 -7.00 3.73
CA LYS A 134 10.54 -6.81 2.66
C LYS A 134 11.21 -7.11 1.33
N THR A 135 10.79 -8.17 0.65
CA THR A 135 11.39 -8.61 -0.62
C THR A 135 10.40 -8.43 -1.75
N PHE A 136 10.83 -7.77 -2.81
CA PHE A 136 10.12 -7.74 -4.08
C PHE A 136 10.78 -8.72 -5.05
N THR A 137 9.99 -9.61 -5.65
CA THR A 137 10.46 -10.56 -6.65
C THR A 137 9.69 -10.35 -7.95
N ILE A 138 10.39 -10.01 -9.04
CA ILE A 138 9.79 -9.83 -10.36
C ILE A 138 9.53 -11.19 -11.04
N LYS A 139 8.35 -11.33 -11.65
CA LYS A 139 7.95 -12.49 -12.46
C LYS A 139 7.77 -12.07 -13.92
N ASN A 140 7.41 -13.00 -14.80
CA ASN A 140 7.15 -12.67 -16.21
C ASN A 140 5.81 -11.96 -16.41
N ASP A 141 4.89 -12.17 -15.48
CA ASP A 141 3.46 -11.84 -15.50
C ASP A 141 3.03 -11.13 -14.22
N GLY A 142 3.98 -10.59 -13.45
CA GLY A 142 3.67 -9.87 -12.23
C GLY A 142 4.87 -9.66 -11.33
N PHE A 143 4.59 -9.44 -10.05
CA PHE A 143 5.59 -9.42 -8.99
C PHE A 143 5.00 -9.87 -7.67
N ILE A 144 5.88 -10.24 -6.75
CA ILE A 144 5.51 -10.69 -5.40
C ILE A 144 6.16 -9.75 -4.40
N ILE A 145 5.42 -9.38 -3.35
CA ILE A 145 5.96 -8.74 -2.16
C ILE A 145 5.87 -9.75 -1.01
N ASP A 146 7.03 -10.16 -0.50
CA ASP A 146 7.16 -10.98 0.70
C ASP A 146 7.53 -10.12 1.89
N TYR A 147 6.80 -10.27 2.99
CA TYR A 147 7.07 -9.60 4.25
C TYR A 147 7.47 -10.61 5.33
N GLN A 148 8.43 -10.22 6.16
CA GLN A 148 8.78 -10.90 7.40
C GLN A 148 9.00 -9.87 8.49
N LEU A 149 8.10 -9.81 9.46
CA LEU A 149 8.20 -8.93 10.62
C LEU A 149 8.47 -9.78 11.86
N GLN A 150 9.57 -9.48 12.56
CA GLN A 150 9.91 -10.11 13.82
C GLN A 150 9.81 -9.10 14.97
N ASN A 151 9.02 -9.42 15.98
CA ASN A 151 8.97 -8.68 17.23
C ASN A 151 10.07 -9.18 18.16
N ILE A 152 11.07 -8.35 18.43
CA ILE A 152 12.23 -8.65 19.27
C ILE A 152 12.06 -7.99 20.65
N GLY A 153 10.92 -7.33 20.88
CA GLY A 153 10.65 -6.52 22.05
C GLY A 153 9.95 -7.25 23.18
N GLU A 154 9.38 -6.45 24.07
CA GLU A 154 8.70 -6.89 25.29
C GLU A 154 7.17 -6.71 25.20
N LYS A 155 6.71 -5.93 24.22
CA LYS A 155 5.31 -5.54 24.04
C LYS A 155 4.74 -6.15 22.76
N VAL A 156 3.44 -6.44 22.77
CA VAL A 156 2.71 -6.91 21.58
C VAL A 156 2.65 -5.79 20.55
N PHE A 157 2.76 -6.12 19.26
CA PHE A 157 2.42 -5.18 18.20
C PHE A 157 0.98 -5.43 17.76
N GLU A 158 0.13 -4.44 17.97
CA GLU A 158 -1.24 -4.41 17.46
C GLU A 158 -1.33 -3.26 16.47
N THR A 159 -1.43 -3.59 15.19
CA THR A 159 -1.44 -2.61 14.10
C THR A 159 -1.95 -3.25 12.80
N THR A 160 -1.98 -2.48 11.72
CA THR A 160 -2.36 -2.95 10.39
C THR A 160 -1.26 -2.66 9.36
N GLU A 161 -1.25 -3.40 8.26
CA GLU A 161 -0.47 -3.09 7.06
C GLU A 161 -1.36 -3.09 5.83
N TYR A 162 -1.14 -2.16 4.92
CA TYR A 162 -1.78 -2.18 3.61
C TYR A 162 -0.90 -1.55 2.55
N VAL A 163 -1.09 -1.95 1.29
CA VAL A 163 -0.50 -1.27 0.13
C VAL A 163 -1.50 -0.26 -0.41
N HIS A 164 -1.10 1.01 -0.45
CA HIS A 164 -1.84 2.08 -1.08
C HIS A 164 -1.52 2.07 -2.58
N ASN A 165 -2.22 1.20 -3.31
CA ASN A 165 -1.95 0.94 -4.73
C ASN A 165 -2.29 2.18 -5.59
N PHE A 166 -1.32 3.02 -5.98
CA PHE A 166 -1.56 4.19 -6.85
C PHE A 166 -1.66 3.77 -8.32
N LEU A 167 -2.67 2.96 -8.65
CA LEU A 167 -2.83 2.36 -9.98
C LEU A 167 -3.37 3.36 -10.98
N SER A 168 -2.74 3.38 -12.15
CA SER A 168 -3.13 4.23 -13.28
C SER A 168 -2.63 3.60 -14.58
N PRO A 169 -3.25 2.49 -15.05
CA PRO A 169 -2.88 1.86 -16.31
C PRO A 169 -2.93 2.85 -17.47
N GLY A 170 -1.82 3.00 -18.18
CA GLY A 170 -1.66 3.97 -19.27
C GLY A 170 -1.64 5.44 -18.85
N GLN A 171 -1.65 5.74 -17.54
CA GLN A 171 -1.73 7.11 -17.01
C GLN A 171 -2.89 7.94 -17.58
N LYS A 172 -3.99 7.28 -17.92
CA LYS A 172 -5.19 7.93 -18.44
C LYS A 172 -6.16 8.29 -17.31
N LEU A 173 -7.10 9.18 -17.60
CA LEU A 173 -8.19 9.48 -16.70
C LEU A 173 -9.14 8.28 -16.59
N LEU A 174 -9.70 8.09 -15.39
CA LEU A 174 -10.74 7.11 -15.15
C LEU A 174 -11.93 7.38 -16.06
N SER A 175 -12.41 6.31 -16.68
CA SER A 175 -13.43 6.30 -17.75
C SER A 175 -14.07 4.92 -17.82
N ASP A 176 -15.06 4.77 -18.68
CA ASP A 176 -15.90 3.58 -18.81
C ASP A 176 -15.17 2.35 -19.38
N ASP A 177 -13.93 2.54 -19.87
CA ASP A 177 -13.01 1.47 -20.23
C ASP A 177 -12.46 0.71 -19.01
N ILE A 178 -12.42 1.37 -17.85
CA ILE A 178 -11.82 0.83 -16.63
C ILE A 178 -12.89 0.17 -15.77
N HIS A 179 -12.65 -1.10 -15.44
CA HIS A 179 -13.53 -1.89 -14.57
C HIS A 179 -12.73 -2.41 -13.39
N LEU A 180 -13.30 -2.30 -12.20
CA LEU A 180 -12.73 -2.81 -10.96
C LEU A 180 -13.66 -3.86 -10.35
N SER A 181 -13.15 -5.07 -10.12
CA SER A 181 -13.80 -6.05 -9.24
C SER A 181 -13.13 -6.03 -7.87
N VAL A 182 -13.91 -6.15 -6.79
CA VAL A 182 -13.42 -6.14 -5.40
C VAL A 182 -14.11 -7.20 -4.54
N GLY A 183 -13.31 -7.86 -3.71
CA GLY A 183 -13.73 -8.89 -2.76
C GLY A 183 -14.62 -9.97 -3.37
N THR A 184 -15.62 -10.38 -2.59
CA THR A 184 -16.70 -11.28 -3.02
C THR A 184 -17.86 -10.55 -3.70
N GLY A 185 -17.73 -9.23 -3.88
CA GLY A 185 -18.72 -8.33 -4.47
C GLY A 185 -18.82 -7.02 -3.70
N VAL A 186 -19.20 -5.95 -4.40
CA VAL A 186 -19.39 -4.62 -3.80
C VAL A 186 -20.52 -4.64 -2.77
N ASP A 187 -20.24 -4.22 -1.54
CA ASP A 187 -21.26 -3.92 -0.54
C ASP A 187 -21.95 -2.61 -0.92
N MET A 188 -23.21 -2.71 -1.36
CA MET A 188 -24.00 -1.55 -1.79
C MET A 188 -24.29 -0.57 -0.65
N ASN A 189 -24.33 -1.01 0.61
CA ASN A 189 -24.51 -0.10 1.73
C ASN A 189 -23.26 0.75 1.93
N GLN A 190 -22.08 0.13 1.89
CA GLN A 190 -20.80 0.82 2.02
C GLN A 190 -20.52 1.70 0.81
N PHE A 191 -20.85 1.23 -0.40
CA PHE A 191 -20.81 2.05 -1.60
C PHE A 191 -21.70 3.30 -1.47
N ASN A 192 -22.96 3.16 -1.04
CA ASN A 192 -23.85 4.30 -0.89
C ASN A 192 -23.43 5.26 0.25
N ALA A 193 -22.69 4.77 1.24
CA ALA A 193 -22.12 5.58 2.33
C ALA A 193 -20.79 6.27 1.96
N GLY A 194 -20.19 5.90 0.83
CA GLY A 194 -18.91 6.43 0.39
C GLY A 194 -18.95 7.93 0.09
N LEU A 195 -17.78 8.56 0.21
CA LEU A 195 -17.60 9.97 -0.09
C LEU A 195 -17.44 10.16 -1.60
N ASN A 196 -18.23 11.08 -2.16
CA ASN A 196 -18.19 11.49 -3.57
C ASN A 196 -18.32 10.33 -4.58
N PRO A 197 -19.35 9.47 -4.51
CA PRO A 197 -19.51 8.32 -5.43
C PRO A 197 -19.85 8.71 -6.88
N GLY A 198 -19.99 10.01 -7.18
CA GLY A 198 -20.38 10.51 -8.49
C GLY A 198 -19.46 10.03 -9.61
N GLY A 199 -20.06 9.51 -10.68
CA GLY A 199 -19.33 8.95 -11.82
C GLY A 199 -18.87 7.51 -11.64
N ILE A 200 -19.26 6.85 -10.56
CA ILE A 200 -19.01 5.42 -10.32
C ILE A 200 -20.37 4.71 -10.25
N LEU A 201 -20.50 3.59 -10.96
CA LEU A 201 -21.62 2.67 -10.81
C LEU A 201 -21.14 1.36 -10.22
N ALA A 202 -21.83 0.89 -9.20
CA ALA A 202 -21.66 -0.43 -8.63
C ALA A 202 -22.76 -1.36 -9.15
N SER A 203 -22.38 -2.49 -9.75
CA SER A 203 -23.33 -3.53 -10.14
C SER A 203 -22.67 -4.90 -10.24
N ASN A 204 -23.38 -5.96 -9.84
CA ASN A 204 -22.96 -7.36 -9.99
C ASN A 204 -21.53 -7.67 -9.50
N GLY A 205 -21.06 -7.00 -8.43
CA GLY A 205 -19.72 -7.20 -7.88
C GLY A 205 -18.60 -6.39 -8.56
N TYR A 206 -18.95 -5.48 -9.47
CA TYR A 206 -18.00 -4.61 -10.18
C TYR A 206 -18.33 -3.14 -9.96
N LEU A 207 -17.28 -2.33 -10.02
CA LEU A 207 -17.32 -0.88 -10.12
C LEU A 207 -16.93 -0.48 -11.55
N GLN A 208 -17.75 0.37 -12.15
CA GLN A 208 -17.50 0.97 -13.46
C GLN A 208 -17.47 2.49 -13.33
N PHE A 209 -16.45 3.13 -13.90
CA PHE A 209 -16.34 4.59 -13.93
C PHE A 209 -17.10 5.13 -15.14
N THR A 210 -18.33 5.57 -14.97
CA THR A 210 -19.18 6.07 -16.08
C THR A 210 -18.77 7.43 -16.62
N GLN A 211 -18.00 8.18 -15.83
CA GLN A 211 -17.38 9.44 -16.20
C GLN A 211 -16.17 9.66 -15.30
N THR A 212 -15.27 10.55 -15.70
CA THR A 212 -14.13 10.91 -14.86
C THR A 212 -14.60 11.57 -13.54
N PRO A 213 -14.21 11.03 -12.37
CA PRO A 213 -14.52 11.65 -11.08
C PRO A 213 -13.99 13.10 -11.01
N GLN A 214 -14.81 14.01 -10.49
CA GLN A 214 -14.46 15.44 -10.38
C GLN A 214 -13.76 15.78 -9.05
N SER A 215 -13.77 14.84 -8.10
CA SER A 215 -13.15 14.94 -6.79
C SER A 215 -12.63 13.59 -6.34
N ASP A 216 -11.89 13.58 -5.25
CA ASP A 216 -11.46 12.35 -4.58
C ASP A 216 -12.70 11.55 -4.13
N PHE A 217 -12.64 10.22 -4.25
CA PHE A 217 -13.64 9.30 -3.72
C PHE A 217 -13.03 8.37 -2.69
N PHE A 218 -13.83 7.96 -1.71
CA PHE A 218 -13.39 7.03 -0.69
C PHE A 218 -14.55 6.15 -0.21
N PHE A 219 -14.28 4.86 -0.14
CA PHE A 219 -15.18 3.85 0.38
C PHE A 219 -14.43 2.98 1.38
N GLU A 220 -14.92 2.94 2.62
CA GLU A 220 -14.43 2.00 3.61
C GLU A 220 -15.23 0.71 3.53
N TYR A 221 -14.60 -0.45 3.80
CA TYR A 221 -15.27 -1.75 3.79
C TYR A 221 -16.07 -2.03 2.50
N ILE A 222 -15.56 -1.58 1.34
CA ILE A 222 -16.32 -1.58 0.07
C ILE A 222 -16.77 -2.97 -0.39
N ALA A 223 -16.12 -4.04 0.11
CA ALA A 223 -16.45 -5.41 -0.18
C ALA A 223 -15.94 -6.32 0.95
N GLU A 224 -16.62 -7.46 1.13
CA GLU A 224 -16.13 -8.54 1.99
C GLU A 224 -14.91 -9.22 1.34
N PRO A 225 -13.76 -9.29 2.04
CA PRO A 225 -12.58 -9.97 1.53
C PRO A 225 -12.79 -11.47 1.35
N SER A 226 -12.19 -12.01 0.29
CA SER A 226 -12.07 -13.44 0.06
C SER A 226 -11.09 -14.08 1.04
N ASP A 227 -11.38 -15.30 1.49
CA ASP A 227 -10.45 -16.13 2.26
C ASP A 227 -9.34 -16.66 1.35
N GLY A 228 -8.29 -15.86 1.18
CA GLY A 228 -7.17 -16.15 0.29
C GLY A 228 -7.51 -15.93 -1.20
N GLY A 229 -6.47 -15.77 -2.02
CA GLY A 229 -6.63 -15.57 -3.47
C GLY A 229 -6.89 -14.12 -3.86
N GLN A 230 -7.41 -13.92 -5.07
CA GLN A 230 -7.58 -12.59 -5.67
C GLN A 230 -8.69 -11.81 -4.97
N ASN A 231 -8.36 -10.62 -4.47
CA ASN A 231 -9.32 -9.75 -3.78
C ASN A 231 -9.65 -8.48 -4.57
N TRP A 232 -8.86 -8.10 -5.57
CA TRP A 232 -9.28 -7.10 -6.53
C TRP A 232 -8.62 -7.33 -7.89
N CYS A 233 -9.26 -6.80 -8.94
CA CYS A 233 -8.72 -6.77 -10.29
C CYS A 233 -9.19 -5.51 -11.00
N ILE A 234 -8.24 -4.76 -11.56
CA ILE A 234 -8.50 -3.64 -12.46
C ILE A 234 -8.24 -4.12 -13.87
N SER A 235 -9.20 -3.90 -14.77
CA SER A 235 -9.07 -4.18 -16.19
C SER A 235 -9.34 -2.93 -17.00
N ASP A 236 -8.58 -2.78 -18.08
CA ASP A 236 -8.71 -1.69 -19.03
C ASP A 236 -8.93 -2.27 -20.43
N LYS A 237 -10.14 -2.06 -20.97
CA LYS A 237 -10.56 -2.58 -22.27
C LYS A 237 -9.77 -1.99 -23.44
N GLN A 238 -9.30 -0.76 -23.33
CA GLN A 238 -8.56 -0.10 -24.40
C GLN A 238 -7.12 -0.61 -24.45
N LEU A 239 -6.53 -0.88 -23.29
CA LEU A 239 -5.17 -1.42 -23.18
C LEU A 239 -5.11 -2.94 -23.35
N ASN A 240 -6.25 -3.63 -23.31
CA ASN A 240 -6.34 -5.09 -23.25
C ASN A 240 -5.43 -5.65 -22.14
N LEU A 241 -5.50 -5.03 -20.97
CA LEU A 241 -4.66 -5.37 -19.82
C LEU A 241 -5.50 -5.42 -18.55
N SER A 242 -5.13 -6.31 -17.65
CA SER A 242 -5.58 -6.29 -16.26
C SER A 242 -4.41 -6.42 -15.29
N ILE A 243 -4.58 -5.85 -14.09
CA ILE A 243 -3.72 -6.05 -12.93
C ILE A 243 -4.59 -6.45 -11.73
N SER A 244 -4.14 -7.42 -10.95
CA SER A 244 -4.85 -7.89 -9.76
C SER A 244 -3.91 -8.10 -8.59
N GLU A 245 -4.46 -8.17 -7.38
CA GLU A 245 -3.74 -8.57 -6.16
C GLU A 245 -4.41 -9.76 -5.50
N SER A 246 -3.59 -10.73 -5.11
CA SER A 246 -3.96 -11.83 -4.25
C SER A 246 -3.05 -11.90 -3.02
N THR A 247 -3.57 -12.48 -1.95
CA THR A 247 -2.88 -12.55 -0.65
C THR A 247 -2.93 -13.96 -0.08
N ASP A 248 -1.92 -14.31 0.72
CA ASP A 248 -1.87 -15.56 1.50
C ASP A 248 -2.51 -15.43 2.89
N PHE A 249 -3.02 -14.24 3.22
CA PHE A 249 -3.79 -13.93 4.41
C PHE A 249 -5.20 -13.48 4.02
N LYS A 250 -6.16 -13.61 4.94
CA LYS A 250 -7.49 -12.99 4.83
C LYS A 250 -7.36 -11.51 5.22
N PRO A 251 -7.64 -10.56 4.31
CA PRO A 251 -7.70 -9.15 4.70
C PRO A 251 -8.77 -8.92 5.77
N CYS A 252 -8.55 -7.95 6.68
CA CYS A 252 -9.55 -7.56 7.67
C CYS A 252 -10.55 -6.53 7.13
N LYS A 253 -10.16 -5.77 6.10
CA LYS A 253 -11.04 -4.89 5.31
C LYS A 253 -10.48 -4.64 3.92
N ILE A 254 -11.36 -4.27 2.99
CA ILE A 254 -11.01 -3.70 1.69
C ILE A 254 -11.48 -2.25 1.69
N ASN A 255 -10.57 -1.31 1.52
CA ASN A 255 -10.94 0.08 1.23
C ASN A 255 -10.69 0.39 -0.24
N LEU A 256 -11.34 1.43 -0.72
CA LEU A 256 -11.13 1.96 -2.05
C LEU A 256 -11.00 3.48 -1.97
N TRP A 257 -9.85 3.99 -2.40
CA TRP A 257 -9.61 5.42 -2.59
C TRP A 257 -9.34 5.71 -4.07
N GLY A 258 -9.58 6.94 -4.51
CA GLY A 258 -9.07 7.37 -5.80
C GLY A 258 -9.41 8.81 -6.17
N ARG A 259 -8.93 9.21 -7.35
CA ARG A 259 -9.16 10.50 -7.98
C ARG A 259 -9.43 10.30 -9.48
N ALA A 260 -9.55 11.40 -10.22
CA ALA A 260 -9.72 11.40 -11.66
C ALA A 260 -8.72 10.51 -12.43
N HIS A 261 -7.50 10.30 -11.93
CA HIS A 261 -6.41 9.64 -12.64
C HIS A 261 -5.84 8.40 -11.95
N VAL A 262 -6.30 8.08 -10.74
CA VAL A 262 -5.70 7.04 -9.89
C VAL A 262 -6.78 6.34 -9.10
N VAL A 263 -6.62 5.03 -8.93
CA VAL A 263 -7.53 4.21 -8.13
C VAL A 263 -6.70 3.25 -7.27
N SER A 264 -7.08 3.16 -6.00
CA SER A 264 -6.36 2.45 -4.95
C SER A 264 -7.30 1.49 -4.23
N PRO A 265 -7.50 0.26 -4.75
CA PRO A 265 -8.03 -0.83 -3.94
C PRO A 265 -6.97 -1.24 -2.90
N GLU A 266 -7.37 -1.34 -1.64
CA GLU A 266 -6.47 -1.47 -0.50
C GLU A 266 -6.85 -2.68 0.35
N LEU A 267 -5.98 -3.69 0.42
CA LEU A 267 -6.20 -4.87 1.25
C LEU A 267 -5.48 -4.73 2.59
N PHE A 268 -6.23 -4.62 3.67
CA PHE A 268 -5.69 -4.43 5.00
C PHE A 268 -5.38 -5.76 5.66
N LYS A 269 -4.15 -5.92 6.13
CA LYS A 269 -3.71 -7.03 6.96
C LYS A 269 -3.73 -6.59 8.42
N ASN A 270 -4.40 -7.37 9.28
CA ASN A 270 -4.24 -7.21 10.72
C ASN A 270 -2.92 -7.85 11.19
N ILE A 271 -2.23 -7.19 12.13
CA ILE A 271 -0.99 -7.67 12.75
C ILE A 271 -1.21 -7.69 14.26
N ASN A 272 -1.16 -8.89 14.85
CA ASN A 272 -1.10 -9.09 16.29
C ASN A 272 0.14 -9.94 16.60
N LEU A 273 1.28 -9.26 16.79
CA LEU A 273 2.59 -9.91 16.86
C LEU A 273 3.11 -9.93 18.30
N GLN A 274 3.09 -11.11 18.90
CA GLN A 274 3.56 -11.34 20.27
C GLN A 274 5.09 -11.15 20.40
N PRO A 275 5.60 -10.77 21.59
CA PRO A 275 7.04 -10.75 21.88
C PRO A 275 7.75 -12.06 21.47
N GLY A 276 8.86 -11.93 20.73
CA GLY A 276 9.64 -13.07 20.22
C GLY A 276 9.05 -13.76 18.98
N ALA A 277 7.83 -13.42 18.55
CA ALA A 277 7.19 -14.02 17.39
C ALA A 277 7.68 -13.42 16.07
N THR A 278 7.50 -14.17 14.99
CA THR A 278 7.71 -13.70 13.62
C THR A 278 6.47 -14.01 12.80
N GLU A 279 5.98 -13.01 12.10
CA GLU A 279 4.89 -13.17 11.14
C GLU A 279 5.41 -12.96 9.71
N ARG A 280 4.83 -13.70 8.77
CA ARG A 280 5.14 -13.63 7.35
C ARG A 280 3.85 -13.57 6.57
N TRP A 281 3.84 -12.78 5.52
CA TRP A 281 2.72 -12.69 4.60
C TRP A 281 3.21 -12.27 3.22
N GLN A 282 2.39 -12.57 2.22
CA GLN A 282 2.70 -12.36 0.82
C GLN A 282 1.56 -11.63 0.12
N ARG A 283 1.93 -10.73 -0.78
CA ARG A 283 1.05 -10.08 -1.75
C ARG A 283 1.56 -10.43 -3.15
N VAL A 284 0.70 -10.99 -3.99
CA VAL A 284 1.02 -11.38 -5.36
C VAL A 284 0.23 -10.50 -6.31
N PHE A 285 0.95 -9.74 -7.12
CA PHE A 285 0.39 -8.89 -8.15
C PHE A 285 0.52 -9.60 -9.49
N GLU A 286 -0.59 -9.85 -10.18
CA GLU A 286 -0.60 -10.49 -11.49
C GLU A 286 -1.03 -9.49 -12.56
N ILE A 287 -0.43 -9.59 -13.75
CA ILE A 287 -0.72 -8.78 -14.93
C ILE A 287 -1.09 -9.74 -16.07
N LYS A 288 -2.23 -9.51 -16.73
CA LYS A 288 -2.74 -10.36 -17.80
C LYS A 288 -3.18 -9.52 -18.99
N GLU A 289 -2.84 -9.98 -20.19
CA GLU A 289 -3.48 -9.49 -21.41
C GLU A 289 -4.88 -10.12 -21.51
N ILE A 290 -5.89 -9.32 -21.85
CA ILE A 290 -7.32 -9.71 -21.85
C ILE A 290 -7.98 -9.55 -23.21
#